data_AF-A0A4Q4ZQ16-F1
#
_entry.id   AF-A0A4Q4ZQ16-F1
#
_cell.length_a   1.000
_cell.length_b   1.000
_cell.length_c   1.000
_cell.angle_alpha   90.00
_cell.angle_beta   90.00
_cell.angle_gamma   90.00
#
_symmetry.space_group_name_H-M   'P 1'
#
loop_
_entity.id
_entity.type
_entity.pdbx_description
1 polymer ?
#
loop_
_entity_poly.entity_id
_entity_poly.type
_entity_poly.pdbx_seq_one_letter_code
_entity_poly.pdbx_strand_id
1 'polypeptide(L)'
;MQFKTIFSTAATAILAISGVDAGLQDPQVYARDVAPAHLFRIAEYKSRHAGALDNSQTAVLDRMETDIVASATDDVPALEEACNAAFGATECRFLLTGKGESESKARRAFALAGRQNPLCECSDASDWCDGGFRCAYRYGQCLINGGCGTLGLFDCDGLCIPL
;
A
#
# COMPACT_ATOMS: atom_id res chain seq x y z
N MET A 1 -54.66 28.57 -18.71
CA MET A 1 -54.07 27.83 -17.58
C MET A 1 -52.62 27.53 -17.92
N GLN A 2 -51.67 28.29 -17.37
CA GLN A 2 -50.24 28.12 -17.62
C GLN A 2 -49.64 27.28 -16.49
N PHE A 3 -49.15 26.08 -16.80
CA PHE A 3 -48.38 25.26 -15.88
C PHE A 3 -46.92 25.73 -15.89
N LYS A 4 -46.49 26.38 -14.82
CA LYS A 4 -45.07 26.69 -14.56
C LYS A 4 -44.47 25.51 -13.80
N THR A 5 -43.66 24.71 -14.48
CA THR A 5 -42.84 23.66 -13.84
C THR A 5 -41.58 24.31 -13.30
N ILE A 6 -41.48 24.44 -11.97
CA ILE A 6 -40.27 24.87 -11.28
C ILE A 6 -39.41 23.61 -11.10
N PHE A 7 -38.37 23.45 -11.91
CA PHE A 7 -37.33 22.45 -11.65
C PHE A 7 -36.36 23.01 -10.61
N SER A 8 -36.51 22.55 -9.36
CA SER A 8 -35.54 22.79 -8.30
C SER A 8 -34.30 21.94 -8.56
N THR A 9 -33.20 22.57 -8.97
CA THR A 9 -31.88 21.93 -9.01
C THR A 9 -31.37 21.80 -7.57
N ALA A 10 -31.50 20.60 -7.00
CA ALA A 10 -30.77 20.24 -5.80
C ALA A 10 -29.27 20.21 -6.14
N ALA A 11 -28.54 21.23 -5.70
CA ALA A 11 -27.09 21.22 -5.73
C ALA A 11 -26.61 20.14 -4.74
N THR A 12 -26.23 18.98 -5.25
CA THR A 12 -25.46 18.00 -4.50
C THR A 12 -24.11 18.64 -4.17
N ALA A 13 -23.97 19.08 -2.92
CA ALA A 13 -22.68 19.41 -2.36
C ALA A 13 -21.83 18.12 -2.36
N ILE A 14 -20.91 18.03 -3.31
CA ILE A 14 -19.83 17.05 -3.25
C ILE A 14 -18.99 17.47 -2.04
N LEU A 15 -19.17 16.76 -0.93
CA LEU A 15 -18.22 16.79 0.17
C LEU A 15 -16.92 16.19 -0.37
N ALA A 16 -16.05 17.04 -0.91
CA ALA A 16 -14.67 16.69 -1.13
C ALA A 16 -14.06 16.47 0.26
N ILE A 17 -14.04 15.21 0.68
CA ILE A 17 -13.22 14.78 1.81
C ILE A 17 -11.79 15.00 1.34
N SER A 18 -11.21 16.13 1.73
CA SER A 18 -9.80 16.41 1.57
C SER A 18 -9.01 15.50 2.52
N GLY A 19 -8.98 14.21 2.22
CA GLY A 19 -7.78 13.41 2.45
C GLY A 19 -6.80 13.85 1.36
N VAL A 20 -5.63 14.32 1.77
CA VAL A 20 -4.54 14.52 0.81
C VAL A 20 -4.17 13.11 0.38
N ASP A 21 -4.59 12.68 -0.81
CA ASP A 21 -4.21 11.37 -1.37
C ASP A 21 -2.69 11.23 -1.24
N ALA A 22 -2.22 10.22 -0.50
CA ALA A 22 -0.87 9.71 -0.72
C ALA A 22 -0.72 9.48 -2.23
N GLY A 23 0.25 10.16 -2.82
CA GLY A 23 0.43 10.13 -4.26
C GLY A 23 0.66 8.69 -4.71
N LEU A 24 -0.13 8.21 -5.67
CA LEU A 24 0.29 7.08 -6.47
C LEU A 24 1.65 7.45 -7.07
N GLN A 25 2.58 6.50 -6.98
CA GLN A 25 3.90 6.68 -7.53
C GLN A 25 3.83 7.00 -9.02
N ASP A 26 4.73 7.86 -9.50
CA ASP A 26 4.94 8.00 -10.93
C ASP A 26 5.27 6.61 -11.53
N PRO A 27 4.53 6.14 -12.56
CA PRO A 27 4.71 4.79 -13.08
C PRO A 27 6.14 4.50 -13.57
N GLN A 28 6.88 5.49 -14.06
CA GLN A 28 8.27 5.29 -14.49
C GLN A 28 9.20 5.15 -13.29
N VAL A 29 8.99 5.92 -12.23
CA VAL A 29 9.73 5.79 -10.97
C VAL A 29 9.43 4.44 -10.33
N TYR A 30 8.15 4.05 -10.26
CA TYR A 30 7.73 2.75 -9.74
C TYR A 30 8.37 1.59 -10.51
N ALA A 31 8.28 1.61 -11.84
CA ALA A 31 8.86 0.57 -12.70
C ALA A 31 10.38 0.45 -12.55
N ARG A 32 11.08 1.56 -12.26
CA ARG A 32 12.54 1.60 -12.10
C ARG A 32 12.98 1.15 -10.70
N ASP A 33 12.34 1.68 -9.66
CA ASP A 33 12.88 1.65 -8.29
C ASP A 33 12.15 0.67 -7.38
N VAL A 34 10.90 0.31 -7.67
CA VAL A 34 10.03 -0.47 -6.77
C VAL A 34 9.63 -1.81 -7.38
N ALA A 35 9.07 -1.81 -8.59
CA ALA A 35 8.61 -3.01 -9.28
C ALA A 35 9.64 -4.16 -9.32
N PRO A 36 10.95 -3.92 -9.60
CA PRO A 36 11.93 -4.99 -9.67
C PRO A 36 12.08 -5.75 -8.35
N ALA A 37 12.01 -5.06 -7.21
CA ALA A 37 12.12 -5.68 -5.89
C ALA A 37 10.92 -6.58 -5.59
N HIS A 38 9.71 -6.16 -5.97
CA HIS A 38 8.50 -6.97 -5.81
C HIS A 38 8.48 -8.18 -6.74
N LEU A 39 8.84 -8.01 -8.01
CA LEU A 39 8.94 -9.14 -8.96
C LEU A 39 9.97 -10.16 -8.50
N PHE A 40 11.14 -9.71 -8.02
CA PHE A 40 12.16 -10.60 -7.46
C PHE A 40 11.62 -11.39 -6.27
N ARG A 41 10.91 -10.73 -5.34
CA ARG A 41 10.29 -11.37 -4.16
C ARG A 41 9.31 -12.48 -4.57
N ILE A 42 8.43 -12.20 -5.53
CA ILE A 42 7.43 -13.18 -5.99
C ILE A 42 8.13 -14.36 -6.68
N ALA A 43 9.12 -14.09 -7.54
CA ALA A 43 9.89 -15.13 -8.21
C ALA A 43 10.66 -16.03 -7.21
N GLU A 44 11.29 -15.42 -6.20
CA GLU A 44 11.97 -16.16 -5.13
C GLU A 44 10.97 -17.02 -4.34
N TYR A 45 9.81 -16.46 -3.99
CA TYR A 45 8.76 -17.17 -3.26
C TYR A 45 8.25 -18.39 -4.04
N LYS A 46 7.95 -18.21 -5.33
CA LYS A 46 7.55 -19.29 -6.24
C LYS A 46 8.62 -20.39 -6.32
N SER A 47 9.89 -20.00 -6.42
CA SER A 47 11.01 -20.95 -6.49
C SER A 47 11.16 -21.76 -5.20
N ARG A 48 11.09 -21.11 -4.04
CA ARG A 48 11.25 -21.76 -2.73
C ARG A 48 10.10 -22.71 -2.39
N HIS A 49 8.91 -22.45 -2.90
CA HIS A 49 7.70 -23.26 -2.66
C HIS A 49 7.30 -24.08 -3.89
N ALA A 50 8.23 -24.33 -4.81
CA ALA A 50 7.97 -25.11 -6.01
C ALA A 50 7.39 -26.49 -5.66
N GLY A 51 6.21 -26.80 -6.18
CA GLY A 51 5.49 -28.05 -5.92
C GLY A 51 4.66 -28.08 -4.63
N ALA A 52 4.70 -27.02 -3.81
CA ALA A 52 3.86 -26.87 -2.62
C ALA A 52 2.72 -25.85 -2.80
N LEU A 53 2.82 -24.97 -3.80
CA LEU A 53 1.77 -24.00 -4.12
C LEU A 53 0.58 -24.69 -4.78
N ASP A 54 -0.62 -24.38 -4.30
CA ASP A 54 -1.85 -24.78 -4.98
C ASP A 54 -2.23 -23.82 -6.13
N ASN A 55 -3.32 -24.13 -6.83
CA ASN A 55 -3.79 -23.33 -7.95
C ASN A 55 -4.24 -21.92 -7.52
N SER A 56 -4.81 -21.78 -6.32
CA SER A 56 -5.26 -20.48 -5.80
C SER A 56 -4.07 -19.59 -5.50
N GLN A 57 -3.07 -20.13 -4.82
CA GLN A 57 -1.82 -19.46 -4.48
C GLN A 57 -1.06 -19.04 -5.73
N THR A 58 -0.97 -19.93 -6.71
CA THR A 58 -0.32 -19.63 -8.00
C THR A 58 -1.05 -18.49 -8.72
N ALA A 59 -2.38 -18.53 -8.80
CA ALA A 59 -3.16 -17.50 -9.47
C ALA A 59 -3.02 -16.11 -8.82
N VAL A 60 -2.95 -16.05 -7.47
CA VAL A 60 -2.70 -14.79 -6.76
C VAL A 60 -1.32 -14.23 -7.08
N LEU A 61 -0.28 -15.07 -7.08
CA LEU A 61 1.09 -14.61 -7.38
C LEU A 61 1.21 -14.15 -8.84
N ASP A 62 0.54 -14.81 -9.78
CA ASP A 62 0.46 -14.40 -11.19
C ASP A 62 -0.30 -13.08 -11.37
N ARG A 63 -1.38 -12.87 -10.60
CA ARG A 63 -2.09 -11.59 -10.56
C ARG A 63 -1.19 -10.48 -10.03
N MET A 64 -0.46 -10.70 -8.94
CA MET A 64 0.48 -9.72 -8.39
C MET A 64 1.54 -9.32 -9.42
N GLU A 65 2.15 -10.28 -10.12
CA GLU A 65 3.11 -10.00 -11.20
C GLU A 65 2.49 -9.14 -12.31
N THR A 66 1.26 -9.46 -12.71
CA THR A 66 0.52 -8.69 -13.72
C THR A 66 0.27 -7.26 -13.25
N ASP A 67 -0.23 -7.09 -12.04
CA ASP A 67 -0.54 -5.78 -11.45
C ASP A 67 0.74 -4.94 -11.28
N ILE A 68 1.86 -5.55 -10.90
CA ILE A 68 3.17 -4.87 -10.84
C ILE A 68 3.63 -4.42 -12.23
N VAL A 69 3.60 -5.29 -13.23
CA VAL A 69 4.06 -4.94 -14.59
C VAL A 69 3.18 -3.87 -15.21
N ALA A 70 1.87 -3.92 -14.97
CA ALA A 70 0.91 -2.93 -15.45
C ALA A 70 0.89 -1.64 -14.63
N SER A 71 1.53 -1.62 -13.45
CA SER A 71 1.34 -0.56 -12.44
C SER A 71 -0.14 -0.32 -12.14
N ALA A 72 -0.92 -1.41 -12.06
CA ALA A 72 -2.37 -1.36 -11.86
C ALA A 72 -2.70 -0.99 -10.42
N THR A 73 -3.66 -0.07 -10.25
CA THR A 73 -4.07 0.46 -8.93
C THR A 73 -5.57 0.31 -8.69
N ASP A 74 -6.27 -0.20 -9.71
CA ASP A 74 -7.70 -0.10 -9.91
C ASP A 74 -8.49 -0.94 -8.90
N ASP A 75 -7.86 -2.00 -8.37
CA ASP A 75 -8.51 -2.99 -7.50
C ASP A 75 -7.56 -3.59 -6.46
N VAL A 76 -6.80 -2.72 -5.80
CA VAL A 76 -5.91 -3.09 -4.68
C VAL A 76 -6.66 -3.85 -3.57
N PRO A 77 -7.88 -3.46 -3.14
CA PRO A 77 -8.60 -4.18 -2.09
C PRO A 77 -8.92 -5.63 -2.44
N ALA A 78 -9.34 -5.93 -3.67
CA ALA A 78 -9.64 -7.31 -4.04
C ALA A 78 -8.37 -8.15 -4.22
N LEU A 79 -7.24 -7.56 -4.62
CA LEU A 79 -5.95 -8.25 -4.59
C LEU A 79 -5.59 -8.67 -3.17
N GLU A 80 -5.74 -7.76 -2.20
CA GLU A 80 -5.48 -8.04 -0.80
C GLU A 80 -6.41 -9.12 -0.25
N GLU A 81 -7.71 -9.05 -0.53
CA GLU A 81 -8.68 -10.08 -0.13
C GLU A 81 -8.31 -11.47 -0.70
N ALA A 82 -8.02 -11.55 -2.00
CA ALA A 82 -7.63 -12.79 -2.65
C ALA A 82 -6.33 -13.38 -2.06
N CYS A 83 -5.38 -12.52 -1.76
CA CYS A 83 -4.11 -12.90 -1.16
C CYS A 83 -4.27 -13.38 0.28
N ASN A 84 -5.08 -12.69 1.09
CA ASN A 84 -5.43 -13.12 2.45
C ASN A 84 -6.15 -14.48 2.44
N ALA A 85 -7.04 -14.72 1.47
CA ALA A 85 -7.72 -16.00 1.34
C ALA A 85 -6.77 -17.15 0.96
N ALA A 86 -5.75 -16.90 0.12
CA ALA A 86 -4.83 -17.91 -0.38
C ALA A 86 -3.65 -18.23 0.57
N PHE A 87 -3.17 -17.23 1.31
CA PHE A 87 -1.94 -17.33 2.11
C PHE A 87 -2.14 -17.04 3.60
N GLY A 88 -3.25 -16.40 3.99
CA GLY A 88 -3.43 -15.83 5.32
C GLY A 88 -2.73 -14.47 5.48
N ALA A 89 -3.14 -13.72 6.50
CA ALA A 89 -2.77 -12.31 6.66
C ALA A 89 -1.27 -12.05 6.77
N THR A 90 -0.56 -12.84 7.58
CA THR A 90 0.88 -12.62 7.82
C THR A 90 1.70 -12.85 6.54
N GLU A 91 1.45 -13.94 5.82
CA GLU A 91 2.17 -14.26 4.59
C GLU A 91 1.77 -13.32 3.45
N CYS A 92 0.48 -12.98 3.36
CA CYS A 92 -0.01 -12.03 2.38
C CYS A 92 0.65 -10.65 2.54
N ARG A 93 0.79 -10.17 3.79
CA ARG A 93 1.51 -8.92 4.08
C ARG A 93 2.94 -8.95 3.58
N PHE A 94 3.66 -10.04 3.80
CA PHE A 94 5.03 -10.19 3.31
C PHE A 94 5.08 -10.14 1.77
N LEU A 95 4.19 -10.85 1.08
CA LEU A 95 4.13 -10.87 -0.38
C LEU A 95 3.81 -9.48 -0.97
N LEU A 96 2.81 -8.80 -0.41
CA LEU A 96 2.33 -7.51 -0.91
C LEU A 96 3.26 -6.34 -0.58
N THR A 97 3.94 -6.35 0.56
CA THR A 97 4.67 -5.16 1.04
C THR A 97 6.16 -5.40 1.27
N GLY A 98 6.58 -6.67 1.36
CA GLY A 98 7.92 -7.02 1.80
C GLY A 98 8.18 -6.91 3.29
N LYS A 99 7.21 -6.45 4.07
CA LYS A 99 7.35 -6.27 5.51
C LYS A 99 6.95 -7.54 6.24
N GLY A 100 7.89 -8.17 6.95
CA GLY A 100 7.61 -9.20 7.94
C GLY A 100 7.30 -8.60 9.33
N GLU A 101 6.78 -9.40 10.27
CA GLU A 101 6.34 -8.95 11.61
C GLU A 101 7.44 -8.33 12.50
N SER A 102 8.73 -8.38 12.10
CA SER A 102 9.85 -8.16 13.04
C SER A 102 10.88 -7.08 12.68
N GLU A 103 10.87 -6.47 11.48
CA GLU A 103 11.95 -5.54 11.08
C GLU A 103 11.88 -4.15 11.74
N SER A 104 10.83 -3.87 12.50
CA SER A 104 10.35 -2.51 12.68
C SER A 104 10.59 -1.89 14.05
N LYS A 105 10.57 -2.66 15.15
CA LYS A 105 10.58 -2.05 16.51
C LYS A 105 11.89 -1.35 16.85
N ALA A 106 13.04 -1.97 16.58
CA ALA A 106 14.35 -1.42 16.96
C ALA A 106 14.76 -0.22 16.08
N ARG A 107 14.52 -0.30 14.76
CA ARG A 107 14.77 0.82 13.83
C ARG A 107 13.87 2.02 14.12
N ARG A 108 12.58 1.81 14.44
CA ARG A 108 11.64 2.89 14.80
C ARG A 108 12.00 3.57 16.11
N ALA A 109 12.35 2.81 17.14
CA ALA A 109 12.76 3.40 18.43
C ALA A 109 14.02 4.29 18.28
N PHE A 110 14.97 3.89 17.43
CA PHE A 110 16.15 4.70 17.12
C PHE A 110 15.82 5.96 16.31
N ALA A 111 14.97 5.83 15.28
CA ALA A 111 14.53 6.97 14.44
C ALA A 111 13.73 8.01 15.23
N LEU A 112 12.88 7.57 16.17
CA LEU A 112 12.14 8.47 17.07
C LEU A 112 13.04 9.15 18.12
N ALA A 113 14.15 8.51 18.51
CA ALA A 113 15.07 9.04 19.52
C ALA A 113 16.11 10.03 18.96
N GLY A 114 16.51 9.87 17.69
CA GLY A 114 17.43 10.77 17.01
C GLY A 114 16.67 11.94 16.39
N ARG A 115 16.93 13.18 16.82
CA ARG A 115 16.32 14.44 16.30
C ARG A 115 16.67 14.75 14.82
N GLN A 116 16.51 13.80 13.92
CA GLN A 116 16.66 13.92 12.47
C GLN A 116 15.30 13.71 11.81
N ASN A 117 15.08 14.27 10.62
CA ASN A 117 13.87 13.97 9.85
C ASN A 117 13.95 12.51 9.39
N PRO A 118 13.08 11.62 9.88
CA PRO A 118 13.09 10.22 9.46
C PRO A 118 12.65 10.11 7.99
N LEU A 119 13.02 9.03 7.31
CA LEU A 119 12.35 8.66 6.07
C LEU A 119 10.92 8.22 6.41
N CYS A 120 9.96 8.59 5.56
CA CYS A 120 8.61 8.09 5.72
C CYS A 120 8.62 6.55 5.46
N GLU A 121 7.85 5.80 6.25
CA GLU A 121 7.86 4.33 6.18
C GLU A 121 6.47 3.72 5.96
N CYS A 122 5.42 4.54 5.99
CA CYS A 122 4.04 4.16 5.72
C CYS A 122 3.36 5.19 4.82
N SER A 123 2.24 4.77 4.22
CA SER A 123 1.34 5.63 3.45
C SER A 123 0.03 5.75 4.21
N ASP A 124 -0.56 6.93 4.35
CA ASP A 124 -1.87 7.06 4.98
C ASP A 124 -3.02 6.42 4.18
N ALA A 125 -2.84 6.22 2.87
CA ALA A 125 -3.74 5.47 1.99
C ALA A 125 -3.62 3.95 2.15
N SER A 126 -2.47 3.46 2.63
CA SER A 126 -2.19 2.03 2.82
C SER A 126 -1.10 1.85 3.89
N ASP A 127 -1.50 1.94 5.16
CA ASP A 127 -0.55 2.13 6.28
C ASP A 127 0.42 0.97 6.48
N TRP A 128 -0.07 -0.27 6.34
CA TRP A 128 0.63 -1.51 6.65
C TRP A 128 1.54 -1.40 7.89
N CYS A 129 1.09 -0.69 8.92
CA CYS A 129 1.79 -0.58 10.19
C CYS A 129 1.59 -1.85 11.01
N ASP A 130 2.54 -2.16 11.89
CA ASP A 130 2.42 -3.33 12.76
C ASP A 130 1.32 -3.15 13.81
N GLY A 131 0.79 -4.25 14.34
CA GLY A 131 -0.24 -4.22 15.38
C GLY A 131 0.13 -3.30 16.54
N GLY A 132 -0.77 -2.38 16.88
CA GLY A 132 -0.55 -1.35 17.90
C GLY A 132 0.08 -0.06 17.39
N PHE A 133 0.25 0.09 16.08
CA PHE A 133 0.75 1.30 15.43
C PHE A 133 -0.24 1.79 14.37
N ARG A 134 -0.20 3.09 14.08
CA ARG A 134 -0.91 3.73 12.96
C ARG A 134 0.03 4.58 12.13
N CYS A 135 -0.29 4.77 10.86
CA CYS A 135 0.43 5.75 10.07
C CYS A 135 0.04 7.17 10.50
N ALA A 136 1.02 7.98 10.84
CA ALA A 136 0.83 9.41 11.10
C ALA A 136 1.43 10.22 9.95
N TYR A 137 0.55 10.79 9.13
CA TYR A 137 0.89 11.62 7.99
C TYR A 137 1.85 12.76 8.39
N ARG A 138 2.97 12.86 7.67
CA ARG A 138 4.06 13.84 7.84
C ARG A 138 4.55 14.02 9.28
N TYR A 139 4.46 12.96 10.10
CA TYR A 139 4.99 13.00 11.46
C TYR A 139 6.50 13.32 11.44
N GLY A 140 6.90 14.29 12.26
CA GLY A 140 8.32 14.68 12.37
C GLY A 140 8.92 15.25 11.08
N GLN A 141 8.11 15.76 10.14
CA GLN A 141 8.56 16.24 8.83
C GLN A 141 9.36 15.19 8.05
N CYS A 142 8.88 13.93 8.07
CA CYS A 142 9.53 12.86 7.33
C CYS A 142 9.65 13.20 5.84
N LEU A 143 10.74 12.75 5.22
CA LEU A 143 10.98 12.95 3.80
C LEU A 143 10.18 11.91 3.01
N ILE A 144 9.32 12.38 2.11
CA ILE A 144 8.50 11.53 1.24
C ILE A 144 9.42 10.70 0.33
N ASN A 145 9.16 9.40 0.27
CA ASN A 145 9.89 8.45 -0.56
C ASN A 145 8.93 7.41 -1.14
N GLY A 146 9.40 6.64 -2.12
CA GLY A 146 8.58 5.64 -2.76
C GLY A 146 8.51 4.29 -2.08
N GLY A 147 7.55 3.47 -2.51
CA GLY A 147 7.49 2.05 -2.21
C GLY A 147 6.69 1.67 -0.97
N CYS A 148 5.72 2.47 -0.57
CA CYS A 148 4.81 2.14 0.53
C CYS A 148 3.48 1.57 0.04
N GLY A 149 2.76 0.95 0.96
CA GLY A 149 1.46 0.37 0.67
C GLY A 149 1.53 -0.96 -0.08
N THR A 150 0.36 -1.42 -0.52
CA THR A 150 0.22 -2.65 -1.31
C THR A 150 1.03 -2.55 -2.61
N LEU A 151 1.88 -3.55 -2.85
CA LEU A 151 2.83 -3.63 -3.97
C LEU A 151 3.82 -2.45 -4.07
N GLY A 152 3.91 -1.60 -3.05
CA GLY A 152 4.74 -0.39 -3.09
C GLY A 152 4.18 0.72 -4.00
N LEU A 153 2.89 0.69 -4.33
CA LEU A 153 2.25 1.60 -5.28
C LEU A 153 2.07 3.04 -4.77
N PHE A 154 2.24 3.27 -3.47
CA PHE A 154 1.99 4.56 -2.85
C PHE A 154 3.29 5.20 -2.38
N ASP A 155 3.30 6.52 -2.37
CA ASP A 155 4.32 7.28 -1.67
C ASP A 155 4.24 7.02 -0.16
N CYS A 156 5.40 6.80 0.45
CA CYS A 156 5.57 6.85 1.89
C CYS A 156 5.47 8.31 2.33
N ASP A 157 4.43 8.66 3.08
CA ASP A 157 4.15 10.02 3.51
C ASP A 157 3.91 10.16 5.02
N GLY A 158 4.05 9.06 5.76
CA GLY A 158 3.92 9.04 7.21
C GLY A 158 4.92 8.14 7.92
N LEU A 159 4.83 8.17 9.26
CA LEU A 159 5.60 7.32 10.16
C LEU A 159 4.66 6.42 10.95
N CYS A 160 5.03 5.15 11.15
CA CYS A 160 4.25 4.26 12.02
C CYS A 160 4.52 4.64 13.48
N ILE A 161 3.55 5.28 14.13
CA ILE A 161 3.61 5.66 15.53
C ILE A 161 2.72 4.76 16.39
N PRO A 162 3.03 4.55 17.67
CA PRO A 162 2.14 3.84 18.59
C PRO A 162 0.74 4.47 18.60
N LEU A 163 -0.29 3.62 18.70
CA LEU A 163 -1.67 4.05 18.95
C LEU A 163 -1.81 4.80 20.28
#